data_AF-A0A6C0DQN5-F1
#
_entry.id   AF-A0A6C0DQN5-F1
#
_cell.length_a   1.000
_cell.length_b   1.000
_cell.length_c   1.000
_cell.angle_alpha   90.00
_cell.angle_beta   90.00
_cell.angle_gamma   90.00
#
_symmetry.space_group_name_H-M   'P 1'
#
loop_
_entity.id
_entity.type
_entity.pdbx_description
1 polymer ?
#
loop_
_entity_poly.entity_id
_entity_poly.type
_entity_poly.pdbx_seq_one_letter_code
_entity_poly.pdbx_strand_id
1 'polypeptide(L)'
;MVHIYILELVEGKYYVGKTNNPGFRIDQHFHSGGAAWTRKYQPIRIVEIINDCDDYDEDKYTRIYMDKYGVENVRGGSFCEEVLDESTINMLEKMSNSVKNKCFICGKVGHFAKECGTCNNLEDIDKCLVTLETFIKEKRELEKMNVPFEIPTKENGGIPMHNKRLGNFIGHRGGSYENDLLEKEYIRTKEQKNKNEEYIPMFEVIHKSLQLLHEKIEEQKQSPPNTSLVNDLLLQFSKQQGITINEETISKLLRGLF
;
A
#
# COMPACT_ATOMS: atom_id res chain seq x y z
N MET A 1 28.07 13.90 2.76
CA MET A 1 27.97 13.53 4.18
C MET A 1 26.97 14.47 4.82
N VAL A 2 26.05 13.93 5.61
CA VAL A 2 24.93 14.68 6.20
C VAL A 2 24.88 14.42 7.70
N HIS A 3 24.06 15.20 8.38
CA HIS A 3 23.78 15.09 9.79
C HIS A 3 22.30 14.79 9.98
N ILE A 4 22.00 13.88 10.90
CA ILE A 4 20.63 13.61 11.34
C ILE A 4 20.43 14.30 12.68
N TYR A 5 19.36 15.08 12.80
CA TYR A 5 18.98 15.72 14.05
C TYR A 5 17.61 15.21 14.50
N ILE A 6 17.45 15.08 15.81
CA ILE A 6 16.20 14.67 16.42
C ILE A 6 15.74 15.77 17.38
N LEU A 7 14.49 16.19 17.21
CA LEU A 7 13.83 17.21 18.03
C LEU A 7 12.72 16.55 18.85
N GLU A 8 12.65 16.91 20.12
CA GLU A 8 11.47 16.68 20.96
C GLU A 8 10.55 17.89 20.82
N LEU A 9 9.29 17.62 20.58
CA LEU A 9 8.24 18.60 20.37
C LEU A 9 7.24 18.52 21.52
N VAL A 10 6.34 19.51 21.57
CA VAL A 10 5.18 19.47 22.47
C VAL A 10 4.34 18.19 22.29
N GLU A 11 3.60 17.83 23.34
CA GLU A 11 2.73 16.65 23.38
C GLU A 11 3.46 15.31 23.19
N GLY A 12 4.75 15.25 23.52
CA GLY A 12 5.54 14.03 23.43
C GLY A 12 5.78 13.57 21.99
N LYS A 13 5.69 14.49 21.02
CA LYS A 13 5.96 14.22 19.60
C LYS A 13 7.43 14.41 19.30
N TYR A 14 7.91 13.77 18.24
CA TYR A 14 9.30 13.85 17.79
C TYR A 14 9.38 14.13 16.30
N TYR A 15 10.45 14.81 15.90
CA TYR A 15 10.81 15.01 14.51
C TYR A 15 12.25 14.58 14.26
N VAL A 16 12.44 13.79 13.21
CA VAL A 16 13.76 13.40 12.71
C VAL A 16 13.96 14.11 11.38
N GLY A 17 15.10 14.76 11.22
CA GLY A 17 15.42 15.46 9.99
C GLY A 17 16.87 15.30 9.59
N LYS A 18 17.13 15.40 8.29
CA LYS A 18 18.46 15.44 7.71
C LYS A 18 18.88 16.87 7.31
N THR A 19 20.16 17.18 7.45
CA THR A 19 20.74 18.44 6.94
C THR A 19 22.26 18.35 6.80
N ASN A 20 22.84 19.19 5.95
CA ASN A 20 24.28 19.44 5.92
C ASN A 20 24.72 20.61 6.81
N ASN A 21 23.76 21.36 7.38
CA ASN A 21 24.00 22.47 8.28
C ASN A 21 23.02 22.42 9.47
N PRO A 22 23.36 21.69 10.55
CA PRO A 22 22.50 21.50 11.71
C PRO A 22 22.10 22.80 12.38
N GLY A 23 23.03 23.71 12.62
CA GLY A 23 22.76 24.97 13.34
C GLY A 23 21.66 25.79 12.65
N PHE A 24 21.86 26.12 11.38
CA PHE A 24 20.88 26.90 10.63
C PHE A 24 19.51 26.19 10.52
N ARG A 25 19.52 24.88 10.22
CA ARG A 25 18.27 24.15 10.00
C ARG A 25 17.48 24.01 11.28
N ILE A 26 18.14 23.67 12.39
CA ILE A 26 17.50 23.54 13.69
C ILE A 26 16.94 24.90 14.12
N ASP A 27 17.72 25.98 14.03
CA ASP A 27 17.26 27.33 14.38
C ASP A 27 16.03 27.74 13.57
N GLN A 28 15.96 27.36 12.28
CA GLN A 28 14.79 27.58 11.44
C GLN A 28 13.53 26.88 11.99
N HIS A 29 13.65 25.64 12.49
CA HIS A 29 12.53 24.93 13.11
C HIS A 29 12.01 25.63 14.36
N PHE A 30 12.89 26.25 15.16
CA PHE A 30 12.51 26.97 16.38
C PHE A 30 11.92 28.36 16.13
N HIS A 31 12.37 29.09 15.09
CA HIS A 31 12.08 30.52 14.97
C HIS A 31 11.35 30.94 13.69
N SER A 32 11.48 30.18 12.60
CA SER A 32 11.12 30.67 11.25
C SER A 32 10.21 29.73 10.45
N GLY A 33 9.73 28.66 11.10
CA GLY A 33 8.89 27.64 10.50
C GLY A 33 9.70 26.50 9.88
N GLY A 34 9.40 25.28 10.32
CA GLY A 34 10.03 24.06 9.85
C GLY A 34 9.14 23.21 8.94
N ALA A 35 9.32 21.90 8.99
CA ALA A 35 8.40 20.92 8.39
C ALA A 35 6.98 21.07 8.94
N ALA A 36 5.98 20.58 8.19
CA ALA A 36 4.57 20.65 8.60
C ALA A 36 4.36 20.14 10.04
N TRP A 37 4.99 19.01 10.37
CA TRP A 37 4.95 18.42 11.71
C TRP A 37 5.47 19.36 12.81
N THR A 38 6.63 19.99 12.62
CA THR A 38 7.22 20.93 13.60
C THR A 38 6.52 22.29 13.65
N ARG A 39 5.74 22.65 12.63
CA ARG A 39 4.87 23.82 12.69
C ARG A 39 3.63 23.53 13.52
N LYS A 40 3.08 22.32 13.39
CA LYS A 40 1.94 21.84 14.18
C LYS A 40 2.33 21.63 15.64
N TYR A 41 3.44 20.94 15.90
CA TYR A 41 3.97 20.70 17.24
C TYR A 41 5.30 21.43 17.39
N GLN A 42 5.30 22.50 18.18
CA GLN A 42 6.47 23.35 18.37
C GLN A 42 7.62 22.57 19.01
N PRO A 43 8.86 22.72 18.51
CA PRO A 43 10.04 22.12 19.13
C PRO A 43 10.30 22.66 20.55
N ILE A 44 10.62 21.75 21.46
CA ILE A 44 11.01 22.06 22.84
C ILE A 44 12.53 22.08 22.96
N ARG A 45 13.19 21.02 22.47
CA ARG A 45 14.63 20.86 22.58
C ARG A 45 15.19 19.90 21.53
N ILE A 46 16.49 20.01 21.32
CA ILE A 46 17.27 19.05 20.54
C ILE A 46 17.50 17.82 21.44
N VAL A 47 17.11 16.64 20.96
CA VAL A 47 17.36 15.37 21.64
C VAL A 47 18.75 14.88 21.31
N GLU A 48 19.10 14.90 20.03
CA GLU A 48 20.33 14.30 19.53
C GLU A 48 20.72 14.90 18.17
N ILE A 49 22.02 14.98 17.91
CA ILE A 49 22.60 15.29 16.59
C ILE A 49 23.63 14.21 16.28
N ILE A 50 23.43 13.55 15.16
CA ILE A 50 24.23 12.42 14.69
C ILE A 50 25.00 12.89 13.47
N ASN A 51 26.32 12.83 13.56
CA ASN A 51 27.23 13.27 12.51
C ASN A 51 27.63 12.11 11.61
N ASP A 52 28.23 12.45 10.48
CA ASP A 52 28.86 11.51 9.55
C ASP A 52 27.88 10.47 8.97
N CYS A 53 26.62 10.88 8.79
CA CYS A 53 25.55 10.05 8.26
C CYS A 53 25.46 10.08 6.72
N ASP A 54 24.74 9.09 6.21
CA ASP A 54 24.29 9.04 4.82
C ASP A 54 22.81 9.45 4.66
N ASP A 55 22.32 9.45 3.43
CA ASP A 55 20.97 9.87 3.13
C ASP A 55 19.88 8.90 3.63
N TYR A 56 20.23 7.62 3.85
CA TYR A 56 19.31 6.56 4.32
C TYR A 56 19.15 6.58 5.83
N ASP A 57 20.11 7.16 6.56
CA ASP A 57 20.08 7.24 8.01
C ASP A 57 18.84 8.00 8.53
N GLU A 58 18.28 8.95 7.78
CA GLU A 58 17.07 9.68 8.19
C GLU A 58 15.88 8.74 8.44
N ASP A 59 15.59 7.84 7.48
CA ASP A 59 14.51 6.86 7.61
C ASP A 59 14.83 5.82 8.69
N LYS A 60 16.10 5.41 8.80
CA LYS A 60 16.56 4.50 9.85
C LYS A 60 16.32 5.07 11.24
N TYR A 61 16.73 6.30 11.52
CA TYR A 61 16.52 6.93 12.82
C TYR A 61 15.05 7.26 13.07
N THR A 62 14.30 7.65 12.03
CA THR A 62 12.84 7.81 12.15
C THR A 62 12.20 6.53 12.65
N ARG A 63 12.54 5.37 12.06
CA ARG A 63 12.01 4.06 12.50
C ARG A 63 12.46 3.67 13.90
N ILE A 64 13.72 3.91 14.27
CA ILE A 64 14.22 3.66 15.63
C ILE A 64 13.41 4.46 16.65
N TYR A 65 13.13 5.73 16.36
CA TYR A 65 12.34 6.59 17.25
C TYR A 65 10.85 6.20 17.25
N MET A 66 10.28 5.78 16.12
CA MET A 66 8.91 5.22 16.06
C MET A 66 8.79 3.96 16.94
N ASP A 67 9.79 3.07 16.92
CA ASP A 67 9.80 1.87 17.76
C ASP A 67 9.86 2.19 19.26
N LYS A 68 10.44 3.34 19.62
CA LYS A 68 10.63 3.79 21.00
C LYS A 68 9.44 4.59 21.52
N TYR A 69 8.84 5.44 20.69
CA TYR A 69 7.84 6.42 21.12
C TYR A 69 6.47 6.23 20.48
N GLY A 70 6.30 5.29 19.55
CA GLY A 70 5.05 5.07 18.82
C GLY A 70 5.08 5.68 17.41
N VAL A 71 4.52 4.96 16.44
CA VAL A 71 4.47 5.34 15.02
C VAL A 71 3.67 6.65 14.84
N GLU A 72 2.70 6.90 15.70
CA GLU A 72 1.85 8.09 15.72
C GLU A 72 2.54 9.35 16.28
N ASN A 73 3.68 9.19 16.96
CA ASN A 73 4.36 10.28 17.67
C ASN A 73 5.59 10.81 16.93
N VAL A 74 6.07 10.13 15.88
CA VAL A 74 7.33 10.46 15.22
C VAL A 74 7.12 10.68 13.73
N ARG A 75 7.73 11.74 13.17
CA ARG A 75 7.77 11.99 11.72
C ARG A 75 9.18 12.36 11.28
N GLY A 76 9.50 12.03 10.03
CA GLY A 76 10.82 12.27 9.43
C GLY A 76 10.97 11.50 8.12
N GLY A 77 11.92 11.93 7.28
CA GLY A 77 12.22 11.27 6.00
C GLY A 77 10.98 10.93 5.17
N SER A 78 10.83 9.65 4.80
CA SER A 78 9.73 9.11 4.01
C SER A 78 8.38 9.07 4.75
N PHE A 79 8.36 9.28 6.06
CA PHE A 79 7.17 9.22 6.92
C PHE A 79 6.85 10.60 7.47
N CYS A 80 6.66 11.58 6.57
CA CYS A 80 6.49 12.98 6.93
C CYS A 80 5.03 13.47 6.88
N GLU A 81 4.10 12.61 6.43
CA GLU A 81 2.67 12.90 6.41
C GLU A 81 2.13 13.08 7.83
N GLU A 82 1.16 13.96 8.02
CA GLU A 82 0.56 14.17 9.34
C GLU A 82 -0.15 12.91 9.87
N VAL A 83 -0.89 12.24 8.99
CA VAL A 83 -1.55 10.97 9.23
C VAL A 83 -0.97 9.96 8.25
N LEU A 84 -0.35 8.91 8.78
CA LEU A 84 0.10 7.77 7.98
C LEU A 84 -1.11 6.90 7.66
N ASP A 85 -1.16 6.37 6.45
CA ASP A 85 -2.20 5.42 6.07
C ASP A 85 -2.01 4.08 6.79
N GLU A 86 -3.08 3.31 6.89
CA GLU A 86 -3.11 2.04 7.59
C GLU A 86 -2.13 1.02 6.98
N SER A 87 -1.91 1.05 5.67
CA SER A 87 -0.97 0.12 5.01
C SER A 87 0.48 0.42 5.40
N THR A 88 0.83 1.71 5.51
CA THR A 88 2.15 2.16 6.00
C THR A 88 2.35 1.80 7.46
N ILE A 89 1.34 1.99 8.31
CA ILE A 89 1.41 1.60 9.73
C ILE A 89 1.63 0.10 9.86
N ASN A 90 0.84 -0.72 9.15
CA ASN A 90 0.99 -2.18 9.14
C ASN A 90 2.37 -2.63 8.64
N MET A 91 2.93 -1.94 7.64
CA MET A 91 4.28 -2.19 7.15
C MET A 91 5.34 -1.88 8.21
N LEU A 92 5.23 -0.74 8.89
CA LEU A 92 6.13 -0.34 9.98
C LEU A 92 6.07 -1.32 11.15
N GLU A 93 4.88 -1.79 11.53
CA GLU A 93 4.70 -2.80 12.56
C GLU A 93 5.36 -4.13 12.20
N LYS A 94 5.19 -4.60 10.95
CA LYS A 94 5.88 -5.79 10.45
C LYS A 94 7.40 -5.61 10.53
N MET A 95 7.93 -4.46 10.13
CA MET A 95 9.35 -4.16 10.27
C MET A 95 9.82 -4.16 11.73
N SER A 96 9.03 -3.58 12.65
CA SER A 96 9.30 -3.57 14.09
C SER A 96 9.34 -5.00 14.66
N ASN A 97 8.39 -5.84 14.24
CA ASN A 97 8.32 -7.24 14.65
C ASN A 97 9.56 -8.01 14.20
N SER A 98 10.07 -7.77 12.98
CA SER A 98 11.32 -8.35 12.50
C SER A 98 12.50 -8.03 13.42
N VAL A 99 12.68 -6.75 13.76
CA VAL A 99 13.77 -6.30 14.64
C VAL A 99 13.64 -6.90 16.04
N LYS A 100 12.41 -7.08 16.54
CA LYS A 100 12.11 -7.62 17.87
C LYS A 100 12.00 -9.15 17.91
N ASN A 101 12.30 -9.87 16.82
CA ASN A 101 12.12 -11.32 16.68
C ASN A 101 10.72 -11.80 17.07
N LYS A 102 9.71 -10.99 16.74
CA LYS A 102 8.29 -11.28 16.93
C LYS A 102 7.72 -11.91 15.66
N CYS A 103 6.76 -12.80 15.85
CA CYS A 103 5.98 -13.35 14.75
C CYS A 103 5.25 -12.24 13.98
N PHE A 104 5.37 -12.26 12.65
CA PHE A 104 4.71 -11.28 11.77
C PHE A 104 3.18 -11.40 11.73
N ILE A 105 2.62 -12.50 12.23
CA ILE A 105 1.17 -12.76 12.25
C ILE A 105 0.57 -12.32 13.59
N CYS A 106 1.14 -12.76 14.71
CA CYS A 106 0.51 -12.55 16.03
C CYS A 106 1.28 -11.63 16.98
N GLY A 107 2.46 -11.12 16.58
CA GLY A 107 3.28 -10.23 17.39
C GLY A 107 3.93 -10.87 18.62
N LYS A 108 3.76 -12.19 18.84
CA LYS A 108 4.39 -12.91 19.95
C LYS A 108 5.81 -13.35 19.59
N VAL A 109 6.69 -13.40 20.60
CA VAL A 109 8.06 -13.90 20.44
C VAL A 109 8.12 -15.42 20.50
N GLY A 110 9.23 -16.00 20.05
CA GLY A 110 9.55 -17.42 20.22
C GLY A 110 9.16 -18.35 19.08
N HIS A 111 8.61 -17.83 17.97
CA HIS A 111 8.33 -18.59 16.76
C HIS A 111 8.32 -17.68 15.51
N PHE A 112 8.52 -18.26 14.33
CA PHE A 112 8.34 -17.57 13.06
C PHE A 112 6.89 -17.66 12.56
N ALA A 113 6.50 -16.81 11.62
CA ALA A 113 5.16 -16.82 11.02
C ALA A 113 4.71 -18.22 10.55
N LYS A 114 5.62 -19.01 9.96
CA LYS A 114 5.38 -20.40 9.53
C LYS A 114 5.02 -21.37 10.67
N GLU A 115 5.34 -21.03 11.90
CA GLU A 115 5.15 -21.83 13.12
C GLU A 115 4.08 -21.21 14.03
N CYS A 116 3.35 -20.22 13.52
CA CYS A 116 2.39 -19.44 14.28
C CYS A 116 1.09 -20.20 14.49
N GLY A 117 0.86 -20.76 15.68
CA GLY A 117 -0.37 -21.50 16.00
C GLY A 117 -1.65 -20.64 16.07
N THR A 118 -1.56 -19.32 15.95
CA THR A 118 -2.73 -18.43 15.80
C THR A 118 -3.15 -18.22 14.35
N CYS A 119 -2.55 -18.93 13.38
CA CYS A 119 -3.02 -18.98 11.99
C CYS A 119 -4.37 -19.71 11.81
N ASN A 120 -5.27 -19.60 12.80
CA ASN A 120 -6.60 -20.21 12.78
C ASN A 120 -7.74 -19.20 12.56
N ASN A 121 -7.42 -17.92 12.38
CA ASN A 121 -8.45 -16.97 12.00
C ASN A 121 -8.29 -16.69 10.51
N LEU A 122 -9.03 -17.47 9.71
CA LEU A 122 -9.73 -16.90 8.56
C LEU A 122 -10.37 -15.61 9.08
N GLU A 123 -9.77 -14.44 8.84
CA GLU A 123 -10.40 -13.17 9.16
C GLU A 123 -11.71 -13.15 8.38
N ASP A 124 -12.81 -13.48 9.07
CA ASP A 124 -14.15 -13.83 8.57
C ASP A 124 -14.16 -14.25 7.09
N ILE A 125 -14.30 -15.55 6.80
CA ILE A 125 -14.52 -16.01 5.42
C ILE A 125 -15.57 -15.13 4.70
N ASP A 126 -16.59 -14.69 5.44
CA ASP A 126 -17.60 -13.72 5.00
C ASP A 126 -17.02 -12.38 4.52
N LYS A 127 -16.06 -11.79 5.24
CA LYS A 127 -15.36 -10.58 4.79
C LYS A 127 -14.53 -10.85 3.54
N CYS A 128 -13.78 -11.94 3.49
CA CYS A 128 -13.03 -12.31 2.29
C CYS A 128 -13.95 -12.51 1.08
N LEU A 129 -15.09 -13.17 1.28
CA LEU A 129 -16.11 -13.37 0.25
C LEU A 129 -16.67 -12.03 -0.24
N VAL A 130 -17.11 -11.16 0.66
CA VAL A 130 -17.66 -9.84 0.31
C VAL A 130 -16.63 -8.98 -0.42
N THR A 131 -15.38 -8.95 0.03
CA THR A 131 -14.31 -8.19 -0.63
C THR A 131 -14.03 -8.72 -2.03
N LEU A 132 -13.93 -10.04 -2.20
CA LEU A 132 -13.72 -10.66 -3.52
C LEU A 132 -14.91 -10.43 -4.45
N GLU A 133 -16.15 -10.54 -3.96
CA GLU A 133 -17.36 -10.24 -4.72
C GLU A 133 -17.38 -8.80 -5.22
N THR A 134 -17.05 -7.86 -4.34
CA THR A 134 -17.00 -6.44 -4.66
C THR A 134 -15.95 -6.17 -5.72
N PHE A 135 -14.74 -6.73 -5.55
CA PHE A 135 -13.65 -6.60 -6.52
C PHE A 135 -14.01 -7.18 -7.90
N ILE A 136 -14.58 -8.40 -7.94
CA ILE A 136 -15.01 -9.04 -9.20
C ILE A 136 -16.09 -8.19 -9.88
N LYS A 137 -17.05 -7.67 -9.11
CA LYS A 137 -18.13 -6.83 -9.63
C LYS A 137 -17.61 -5.52 -10.20
N GLU A 138 -16.76 -4.81 -9.47
CA GLU A 138 -16.13 -3.57 -9.94
C GLU A 138 -15.35 -3.78 -11.23
N LYS A 139 -14.58 -4.88 -11.32
CA LYS A 139 -13.83 -5.22 -12.54
C LYS A 139 -14.74 -5.52 -13.73
N ARG A 140 -15.82 -6.27 -13.53
CA ARG A 140 -16.82 -6.53 -14.58
C ARG A 140 -17.57 -5.27 -15.02
N GLU A 141 -17.82 -4.32 -14.12
CA GLU A 141 -18.40 -3.03 -14.50
C GLU A 141 -17.41 -2.17 -15.30
N LEU A 142 -16.12 -2.21 -14.97
CA LEU A 142 -15.05 -1.59 -15.77
C LEU A 142 -14.89 -2.24 -17.16
N GLU A 143 -15.17 -3.54 -17.30
CA GLU A 143 -15.23 -4.22 -18.61
C GLU A 143 -16.40 -3.72 -19.47
N LYS A 144 -17.57 -3.46 -18.84
CA LYS A 144 -18.78 -2.96 -19.51
C LYS A 144 -18.70 -1.47 -19.84
N MET A 145 -17.94 -0.68 -19.08
CA MET A 145 -17.62 0.72 -19.38
C MET A 145 -16.63 0.86 -20.54
N ASN A 146 -16.70 0.00 -21.56
CA ASN A 146 -16.01 0.20 -22.82
C ASN A 146 -16.56 1.49 -23.45
N VAL A 147 -16.03 2.65 -23.04
CA VAL A 147 -16.39 3.94 -23.60
C VAL A 147 -15.87 3.93 -25.03
N PRO A 148 -16.72 3.96 -26.05
CA PRO A 148 -16.28 4.28 -27.40
C PRO A 148 -15.83 5.74 -27.33
N PHE A 149 -14.52 5.98 -27.23
CA PHE A 149 -14.01 7.33 -27.33
C PHE A 149 -13.97 7.68 -28.81
N GLU A 150 -14.95 8.45 -29.28
CA GLU A 150 -14.94 9.03 -30.61
C GLU A 150 -13.75 9.99 -30.73
N ILE A 151 -12.85 9.69 -31.67
CA ILE A 151 -11.76 10.60 -32.04
C ILE A 151 -12.42 11.87 -32.57
N PRO A 152 -12.16 13.07 -32.01
CA PRO A 152 -12.63 14.30 -32.62
C PRO A 152 -11.98 14.42 -34.00
N THR A 153 -12.75 14.15 -35.05
CA THR A 153 -12.32 14.45 -36.41
C THR A 153 -12.24 15.97 -36.54
N LYS A 154 -11.12 16.46 -37.07
CA LYS A 154 -10.91 17.90 -37.30
C LYS A 154 -11.87 18.38 -38.37
N GLU A 155 -13.09 18.75 -38.02
CA GLU A 155 -13.97 19.54 -38.88
C GLU A 155 -14.59 20.70 -38.10
N ASN A 156 -13.98 21.87 -38.28
CA ASN A 156 -14.56 23.21 -38.29
C ASN A 156 -15.66 23.52 -37.25
N GLY A 157 -15.25 24.08 -36.10
CA GLY A 157 -16.17 24.80 -35.21
C GLY A 157 -15.56 25.04 -33.83
N GLY A 158 -15.58 26.28 -33.35
CA GLY A 158 -14.91 26.70 -32.12
C GLY A 158 -15.32 25.91 -30.86
N ILE A 159 -14.35 25.72 -29.97
CA ILE A 159 -14.52 25.06 -28.67
C ILE A 159 -15.40 25.94 -27.76
N PRO A 160 -16.54 25.46 -27.22
CA PRO A 160 -17.19 26.12 -26.11
C PRO A 160 -16.35 25.91 -24.85
N MET A 161 -15.90 27.01 -24.23
CA MET A 161 -15.31 26.99 -22.90
C MET A 161 -16.33 26.48 -21.88
N HIS A 162 -16.08 25.33 -21.25
CA HIS A 162 -16.44 25.09 -19.84
C HIS A 162 -15.75 23.85 -19.26
N ASN A 163 -14.59 24.06 -18.64
CA ASN A 163 -14.37 23.73 -17.22
C ASN A 163 -12.99 24.21 -16.79
N LYS A 164 -12.95 25.37 -16.13
CA LYS A 164 -11.79 25.87 -15.40
C LYS A 164 -11.61 25.03 -14.14
N ARG A 165 -10.53 24.26 -14.06
CA ARG A 165 -9.70 24.09 -12.85
C ARG A 165 -8.52 23.17 -13.13
N LEU A 166 -7.44 23.75 -13.65
CA LEU A 166 -6.06 23.43 -13.26
C LEU A 166 -5.20 24.61 -13.73
N GLY A 167 -4.44 25.16 -12.78
CA GLY A 167 -3.75 26.43 -12.91
C GLY A 167 -2.59 26.40 -13.89
N ASN A 168 -2.43 27.56 -14.54
CA ASN A 168 -1.33 28.04 -15.35
C ASN A 168 0.06 27.44 -15.05
N PHE A 169 0.70 26.87 -16.08
CA PHE A 169 2.09 27.18 -16.42
C PHE A 169 2.21 27.38 -17.93
N ILE A 170 2.83 28.50 -18.31
CA ILE A 170 3.03 29.00 -19.67
C ILE A 170 4.24 28.32 -20.30
N GLY A 171 4.17 27.94 -21.59
CA GLY A 171 5.37 27.68 -22.40
C GLY A 171 5.09 26.96 -23.72
N HIS A 172 5.34 27.63 -24.84
CA HIS A 172 5.08 27.20 -26.22
C HIS A 172 5.77 25.91 -26.71
N ARG A 173 5.14 25.34 -27.75
CA ARG A 173 5.60 24.37 -28.78
C ARG A 173 5.47 22.89 -28.41
N GLY A 174 4.62 22.15 -29.15
CA GLY A 174 4.72 20.69 -29.19
C GLY A 174 3.49 19.93 -29.66
N GLY A 175 2.96 20.21 -30.86
CA GLY A 175 1.86 19.40 -31.46
C GLY A 175 2.22 17.94 -31.77
N SER A 176 3.45 17.49 -31.47
CA SER A 176 3.89 16.09 -31.55
C SER A 176 3.98 15.41 -30.18
N TYR A 177 4.21 16.15 -29.09
CA TYR A 177 4.49 15.57 -27.77
C TYR A 177 3.22 15.15 -27.02
N GLU A 178 2.14 15.91 -27.17
CA GLU A 178 0.83 15.56 -26.57
C GLU A 178 0.22 14.31 -27.20
N ASN A 179 0.39 14.11 -28.51
CA ASN A 179 -0.07 12.91 -29.20
C ASN A 179 0.74 11.67 -28.76
N ASP A 180 2.07 11.80 -28.61
CA ASP A 180 2.93 10.74 -28.07
C ASP A 180 2.59 10.38 -26.63
N LEU A 181 2.22 11.36 -25.79
CA LEU A 181 1.79 11.14 -24.40
C LEU A 181 0.46 10.40 -24.34
N LEU A 182 -0.51 10.79 -25.18
CA LEU A 182 -1.81 10.12 -25.29
C LEU A 182 -1.66 8.67 -25.80
N GLU A 183 -0.77 8.44 -26.77
CA GLU A 183 -0.51 7.10 -27.30
C GLU A 183 0.22 6.20 -26.29
N LYS A 184 1.16 6.75 -25.51
CA LYS A 184 1.80 6.02 -24.40
C LYS A 184 0.81 5.67 -23.30
N GLU A 185 -0.10 6.59 -22.97
CA GLU A 185 -1.13 6.32 -21.96
C GLU A 185 -2.18 5.32 -22.48
N TYR A 186 -2.49 5.32 -23.79
CA TYR A 186 -3.29 4.28 -24.47
C TYR A 186 -2.65 2.90 -24.33
N ILE A 187 -1.37 2.77 -24.68
CA ILE A 187 -0.63 1.50 -24.57
C ILE A 187 -0.59 1.04 -23.12
N ARG A 188 -0.27 1.93 -22.18
CA ARG A 188 -0.25 1.64 -20.74
C ARG A 188 -1.61 1.12 -20.25
N THR A 189 -2.70 1.81 -20.60
CA THR A 189 -4.06 1.44 -20.15
C THR A 189 -4.50 0.11 -20.77
N LYS A 190 -4.18 -0.12 -22.04
CA LYS A 190 -4.45 -1.38 -22.75
C LYS A 190 -3.64 -2.55 -22.19
N GLU A 191 -2.36 -2.33 -21.91
CA GLU A 191 -1.50 -3.31 -21.24
C GLU A 191 -1.97 -3.61 -19.82
N GLN A 192 -2.40 -2.59 -19.08
CA GLN A 192 -2.92 -2.75 -17.73
C GLN A 192 -4.30 -3.45 -17.73
N LYS A 193 -5.11 -3.27 -18.78
CA LYS A 193 -6.34 -4.02 -19.02
C LYS A 193 -6.05 -5.49 -19.36
N ASN A 194 -5.17 -5.76 -20.31
CA ASN A 194 -4.76 -7.13 -20.67
C ASN A 194 -4.13 -7.87 -19.48
N LYS A 195 -3.30 -7.19 -18.68
CA LYS A 195 -2.75 -7.74 -17.43
C LYS A 195 -3.83 -8.08 -16.42
N ASN A 196 -4.92 -7.31 -16.34
CA ASN A 196 -6.00 -7.56 -15.38
C ASN A 196 -7.00 -8.64 -15.87
N GLU A 197 -7.24 -8.77 -17.18
CA GLU A 197 -8.11 -9.79 -17.78
C GLU A 197 -7.61 -11.22 -17.52
N GLU A 198 -6.29 -11.43 -17.45
CA GLU A 198 -5.68 -12.75 -17.21
C GLU A 198 -6.00 -13.30 -15.81
N TYR A 199 -6.25 -12.44 -14.81
CA TYR A 199 -6.43 -12.87 -13.42
C TYR A 199 -7.90 -12.94 -12.96
N ILE A 200 -8.86 -12.34 -13.68
CA ILE A 200 -10.28 -12.38 -13.31
C ILE A 200 -10.81 -13.82 -13.18
N PRO A 201 -10.53 -14.74 -14.15
CA PRO A 201 -10.94 -16.14 -14.02
C PRO A 201 -10.33 -16.82 -12.78
N MET A 202 -9.11 -16.43 -12.39
CA MET A 202 -8.44 -16.93 -11.20
C MET A 202 -9.13 -16.44 -9.92
N PHE A 203 -9.51 -15.15 -9.84
CA PHE A 203 -10.27 -14.61 -8.71
C PHE A 203 -11.66 -15.22 -8.56
N GLU A 204 -12.35 -15.51 -9.68
CA GLU A 204 -13.63 -16.20 -9.66
C GLU A 204 -13.53 -17.64 -9.13
N VAL A 205 -12.43 -18.35 -9.45
CA VAL A 205 -12.14 -19.67 -8.91
C VAL A 205 -11.87 -19.61 -7.41
N ILE A 206 -11.11 -18.62 -6.95
CA ILE A 206 -10.83 -18.40 -5.52
C ILE A 206 -12.13 -18.12 -4.77
N HIS A 207 -12.96 -17.21 -5.30
CA HIS A 207 -14.24 -16.84 -4.69
C HIS A 207 -15.18 -18.04 -4.55
N LYS A 208 -15.40 -18.82 -5.62
CA LYS A 208 -16.23 -20.06 -5.57
C LYS A 208 -15.68 -21.10 -4.60
N SER A 209 -14.36 -21.26 -4.54
CA SER A 209 -13.72 -22.22 -3.63
C SER A 209 -13.93 -21.82 -2.17
N LEU A 210 -13.87 -20.52 -1.86
CA LEU A 210 -14.15 -19.98 -0.53
C LEU A 210 -15.63 -20.10 -0.15
N GLN A 211 -16.57 -19.90 -1.09
CA GLN A 211 -18.00 -20.06 -0.83
C GLN A 211 -18.34 -21.50 -0.40
N LEU A 212 -17.79 -22.49 -1.10
CA LEU A 212 -18.01 -23.89 -0.77
C LEU A 212 -17.34 -24.33 0.53
N LEU A 213 -16.18 -23.74 0.86
CA LEU A 213 -15.56 -23.92 2.16
C LEU A 213 -16.45 -23.35 3.26
N HIS A 214 -17.00 -22.15 3.07
CA HIS A 214 -17.94 -21.54 4.00
C HIS A 214 -19.17 -22.43 4.24
N GLU A 215 -19.84 -22.88 3.16
CA GLU A 215 -20.99 -23.78 3.24
C GLU A 215 -20.66 -25.09 3.98
N LYS A 216 -19.51 -25.71 3.67
CA LYS A 216 -19.08 -26.95 4.35
C LYS A 216 -18.74 -26.75 5.82
N ILE A 217 -18.21 -25.59 6.21
CA ILE A 217 -17.92 -25.24 7.61
C ILE A 217 -19.23 -25.07 8.39
N GLU A 218 -20.20 -24.37 7.81
CA GLU A 218 -21.53 -24.16 8.40
C GLU A 218 -22.31 -25.49 8.55
N GLU A 219 -22.19 -26.40 7.58
CA GLU A 219 -22.82 -27.73 7.63
C GLU A 219 -22.20 -28.66 8.69
N GLN A 220 -20.90 -28.54 8.97
CA GLN A 220 -20.17 -29.51 9.79
C GLN A 220 -20.08 -29.18 11.29
N LYS A 221 -20.49 -27.98 11.75
CA LYS A 221 -20.55 -27.58 13.17
C LYS A 221 -19.36 -27.96 14.09
N GLN A 222 -18.15 -28.24 13.58
CA GLN A 222 -16.83 -28.08 14.23
C GLN A 222 -15.69 -28.79 13.49
N SER A 223 -14.80 -27.99 12.89
CA SER A 223 -13.33 -27.92 13.06
C SER A 223 -12.81 -27.14 11.85
N PRO A 224 -11.84 -26.21 12.01
CA PRO A 224 -11.37 -25.41 10.88
C PRO A 224 -10.79 -26.34 9.81
N PRO A 225 -11.10 -26.11 8.53
CA PRO A 225 -10.61 -26.99 7.47
C PRO A 225 -9.08 -26.91 7.43
N ASN A 226 -8.44 -28.08 7.52
CA ASN A 226 -7.03 -28.25 7.23
C ASN A 226 -6.72 -27.64 5.85
N THR A 227 -5.64 -26.87 5.72
CA THR A 227 -5.12 -26.25 4.48
C THR A 227 -5.12 -27.18 3.26
N SER A 228 -5.00 -28.50 3.47
CA SER A 228 -5.15 -29.54 2.45
C SER A 228 -6.51 -29.50 1.75
N LEU A 229 -7.62 -29.34 2.46
CA LEU A 229 -8.96 -29.30 1.87
C LEU A 229 -9.16 -28.06 1.00
N VAL A 230 -8.58 -26.93 1.40
CA VAL A 230 -8.58 -25.67 0.64
C VAL A 230 -7.81 -25.84 -0.67
N ASN A 231 -6.62 -26.46 -0.60
CA ASN A 231 -5.80 -26.74 -1.78
C ASN A 231 -6.49 -27.70 -2.76
N ASP A 232 -7.11 -28.77 -2.25
CA ASP A 232 -7.81 -29.76 -3.07
C ASP A 232 -8.99 -29.14 -3.82
N LEU A 233 -9.76 -28.28 -3.16
CA LEU A 233 -10.89 -27.57 -3.80
C LEU A 233 -10.40 -26.59 -4.87
N LEU A 234 -9.37 -25.78 -4.58
CA LEU A 234 -8.81 -24.84 -5.55
C LEU A 234 -8.29 -25.55 -6.81
N LEU A 235 -7.58 -26.68 -6.65
CA LEU A 235 -7.10 -27.50 -7.76
C LEU A 235 -8.24 -28.16 -8.55
N GLN A 236 -9.31 -28.57 -7.87
CA GLN A 236 -10.48 -29.14 -8.54
C GLN A 236 -11.20 -28.10 -9.41
N PHE A 237 -11.42 -26.89 -8.87
CA PHE A 237 -12.10 -25.82 -9.61
C PHE A 237 -11.25 -25.23 -10.73
N SER A 238 -9.94 -25.11 -10.54
CA SER A 238 -9.04 -24.65 -11.59
C SER A 238 -9.10 -25.59 -12.81
N LYS A 239 -9.09 -26.91 -12.58
CA LYS A 239 -9.26 -27.93 -13.63
C LYS A 239 -10.60 -27.83 -14.34
N GLN A 240 -11.69 -27.58 -13.61
CA GLN A 240 -13.04 -27.43 -14.21
C GLN A 240 -13.16 -26.19 -15.11
N GLN A 241 -12.43 -25.12 -14.81
CA GLN A 241 -12.43 -23.88 -15.61
C GLN A 241 -11.32 -23.86 -16.69
N GLY A 242 -10.54 -24.93 -16.84
CA GLY A 242 -9.43 -24.98 -17.79
C GLY A 242 -8.23 -24.10 -17.40
N ILE A 243 -8.14 -23.69 -16.14
CA ILE A 243 -7.10 -22.79 -15.61
C ILE A 243 -5.99 -23.64 -14.98
N THR A 244 -4.75 -23.45 -15.41
CA THR A 244 -3.58 -24.10 -14.83
C THR A 244 -3.05 -23.27 -13.66
N ILE A 245 -3.50 -23.58 -12.45
CA ILE A 245 -2.94 -23.01 -11.23
C ILE A 245 -1.94 -24.03 -10.66
N ASN A 246 -0.66 -23.69 -10.59
CA ASN A 246 0.34 -24.55 -9.96
C ASN A 246 0.30 -24.42 -8.42
N GLU A 247 0.72 -25.46 -7.71
CA GLU A 247 0.72 -25.48 -6.23
C GLU A 247 1.50 -24.30 -5.63
N GLU A 248 2.53 -23.82 -6.32
CA GLU A 248 3.32 -22.67 -5.88
C GLU A 248 2.50 -21.36 -5.91
N THR A 249 1.65 -21.16 -6.92
CA THR A 249 0.75 -20.01 -7.05
C THR A 249 -0.37 -20.09 -6.02
N ILE A 250 -0.90 -21.29 -5.77
CA ILE A 250 -1.88 -21.52 -4.69
C ILE A 250 -1.25 -21.17 -3.33
N SER A 251 -0.04 -21.66 -3.05
CA SER A 251 0.66 -21.34 -1.81
C SER A 251 0.93 -19.84 -1.64
N LYS A 252 1.25 -19.12 -2.73
CA LYS A 252 1.47 -17.66 -2.70
C LYS A 252 0.17 -16.88 -2.49
N LEU A 253 -0.92 -17.27 -3.15
CA LEU A 253 -2.24 -16.65 -3.01
C LEU A 253 -2.79 -16.85 -1.60
N LEU A 254 -2.66 -18.05 -1.04
CA LEU A 254 -3.11 -18.36 0.31
C LEU A 254 -2.26 -17.65 1.36
N ARG A 255 -0.94 -17.51 1.19
CA ARG A 255 -0.10 -16.67 2.07
C ARG A 255 -0.42 -15.17 2.01
N GLY A 256 -1.15 -14.72 0.99
CA GLY A 256 -1.68 -13.37 0.91
C GLY A 256 -3.04 -13.20 1.57
N LEU A 257 -3.76 -14.31 1.78
CA LEU A 257 -5.10 -14.38 2.38
C LEU A 257 -5.07 -14.89 3.84
N PHE A 258 -3.97 -15.51 4.28
CA PHE A 258 -3.68 -16.07 5.62
C PHE A 258 -2.30 -15.62 6.11
#